data_AF-A0A928X9R9-F1
#
_entry.id   AF-A0A928X9R9-F1
#
_cell.length_a   1.000
_cell.length_b   1.000
_cell.length_c   1.000
_cell.angle_alpha   90.00
_cell.angle_beta   90.00
_cell.angle_gamma   90.00
#
_symmetry.space_group_name_H-M   'P 1'
#
loop_
_entity.id
_entity.type
_entity.pdbx_description
1 polymer ?
#
loop_
_entity_poly.entity_id
_entity_poly.type
_entity_poly.pdbx_seq_one_letter_code
_entity_poly.pdbx_strand_id
1 'polypeptide(L)'
;MRIGLRNTLQCVDSVRRAPPSWGRASGAESARKSPSFIPALIRASLILLFVIAAPWAHADERHQNHALLPFIVQPVNESGPAPDIRLKDLDGIERSLSDFRGKTVLLHFWASWCEPCRQEFPALSKLASISGTKAWS
;
A
#
# COMPACT_ATOMS: atom_id res chain seq x y z
N MET A 1 43.28 12.48 39.18
CA MET A 1 44.71 12.40 39.52
C MET A 1 45.34 11.28 38.69
N ARG A 2 46.13 11.62 37.67
CA ARG A 2 46.92 10.66 36.87
C ARG A 2 48.16 10.30 37.69
N ILE A 3 48.42 9.02 37.98
CA ILE A 3 49.77 8.46 38.12
C ILE A 3 49.72 6.97 37.74
N GLY A 4 50.46 6.59 36.70
CA GLY A 4 50.77 5.19 36.38
C GLY A 4 52.18 4.83 36.83
N LEU A 5 52.55 3.54 36.80
CA LEU A 5 53.92 2.95 36.77
C LEU A 5 53.76 1.42 36.86
N ARG A 6 53.85 0.64 35.77
CA ARG A 6 55.04 -0.08 35.28
C ARG A 6 55.82 -0.92 36.33
N ASN A 7 55.61 -2.25 36.23
CA ASN A 7 56.61 -3.29 35.91
C ASN A 7 57.78 -3.56 36.88
N THR A 8 57.85 -4.73 37.52
CA THR A 8 59.09 -5.35 38.07
C THR A 8 58.90 -6.78 38.64
N LEU A 9 58.45 -7.77 37.85
CA LEU A 9 58.68 -9.20 38.17
C LEU A 9 58.76 -10.03 36.86
N GLN A 10 59.70 -9.75 35.95
CA GLN A 10 60.90 -10.60 35.76
C GLN A 10 61.28 -11.46 36.97
N CYS A 11 61.51 -12.78 36.80
CA CYS A 11 62.86 -13.34 37.02
C CYS A 11 63.04 -14.88 36.89
N VAL A 12 62.01 -15.72 36.76
CA VAL A 12 62.18 -17.18 36.75
C VAL A 12 61.12 -17.74 35.79
N ASP A 13 61.40 -18.08 34.53
CA ASP A 13 61.96 -19.37 34.13
C ASP A 13 62.59 -19.26 32.74
N SER A 14 63.63 -18.42 32.65
CA SER A 14 64.68 -18.68 31.68
C SER A 14 65.20 -20.11 31.87
N VAL A 15 65.59 -20.75 30.77
CA VAL A 15 66.56 -21.87 30.72
C VAL A 15 65.97 -23.28 30.90
N ARG A 16 65.59 -23.88 29.75
CA ARG A 16 65.90 -25.27 29.27
C ARG A 16 64.81 -25.71 28.27
N ARG A 17 65.00 -26.09 27.01
CA ARG A 17 66.12 -26.41 26.11
C ARG A 17 65.53 -26.37 24.68
N ALA A 18 66.24 -25.81 23.72
CA ALA A 18 65.95 -26.05 22.30
C ALA A 18 66.82 -27.22 21.80
N PRO A 19 66.27 -28.18 21.03
CA PRO A 19 67.04 -29.01 20.12
C PRO A 19 66.73 -28.69 18.64
N PRO A 20 67.54 -29.21 17.71
CA PRO A 20 67.98 -28.46 16.54
C PRO A 20 67.13 -28.69 15.28
N SER A 21 67.26 -27.71 14.39
CA SER A 21 67.11 -27.76 12.93
C SER A 21 66.72 -29.10 12.30
N TRP A 22 65.56 -29.11 11.64
CA TRP A 22 65.27 -29.49 10.25
C TRP A 22 63.75 -29.55 10.19
N GLY A 23 63.04 -28.69 9.46
CA GLY A 23 63.14 -28.53 8.03
C GLY A 23 61.73 -28.70 7.47
N ARG A 24 61.36 -27.79 6.56
CA ARG A 24 60.33 -27.93 5.53
C ARG A 24 58.85 -28.03 5.98
N ALA A 25 58.15 -26.96 5.64
CA ALA A 25 56.70 -26.84 5.61
C ALA A 25 56.00 -27.99 4.87
N SER A 26 54.88 -28.44 5.44
CA SER A 26 53.60 -28.66 4.75
C SER A 26 52.58 -29.26 5.73
N GLY A 27 52.01 -28.40 6.60
CA GLY A 27 50.82 -28.73 7.39
C GLY A 27 49.59 -28.27 6.62
N ALA A 28 48.70 -29.21 6.34
CA ALA A 28 47.54 -29.05 5.47
C ALA A 28 46.59 -27.94 5.94
N GLU A 29 46.47 -26.89 5.12
CA GLU A 29 45.34 -25.97 5.10
C GLU A 29 44.08 -26.78 4.74
N SER A 30 43.29 -27.21 5.72
CA SER A 30 41.93 -27.70 5.48
C SER A 30 41.05 -26.50 5.16
N ALA A 31 41.27 -25.96 3.96
CA ALA A 31 40.47 -24.92 3.34
C ALA A 31 39.04 -25.43 3.15
N ARG A 32 38.17 -25.20 4.13
CA ARG A 32 36.73 -25.35 3.98
C ARG A 32 36.22 -24.16 3.15
N LYS A 33 36.43 -24.30 1.84
CA LYS A 33 36.09 -23.41 0.74
C LYS A 33 34.59 -23.07 0.77
N SER A 34 34.20 -21.99 1.44
CA SER A 34 32.91 -21.37 1.17
C SER A 34 33.02 -20.64 -0.18
N PRO A 35 32.27 -21.02 -1.22
CA PRO A 35 32.34 -20.33 -2.49
C PRO A 35 31.84 -18.90 -2.31
N SER A 36 32.61 -17.94 -2.83
CA SER A 36 32.42 -16.47 -2.76
C SER A 36 31.12 -15.95 -3.39
N PHE A 37 30.17 -16.83 -3.75
CA PHE A 37 28.88 -16.51 -4.34
C PHE A 37 27.74 -16.38 -3.32
N ILE A 38 27.91 -16.91 -2.11
CA ILE A 38 26.90 -16.88 -1.04
C ILE A 38 26.41 -15.46 -0.68
N PRO A 39 27.27 -14.44 -0.48
CA PRO A 39 26.79 -13.10 -0.14
C PRO A 39 26.09 -12.39 -1.30
N ALA A 40 26.47 -12.71 -2.55
CA ALA A 40 25.84 -12.17 -3.75
C ALA A 40 24.43 -12.76 -3.96
N LEU A 41 24.26 -14.06 -3.72
CA LEU A 41 22.98 -14.74 -3.84
C LEU A 41 21.97 -14.33 -2.75
N ILE A 42 22.45 -14.10 -1.52
CA ILE A 42 21.61 -13.57 -0.43
C ILE A 42 21.16 -12.15 -0.75
N ARG A 43 22.06 -11.27 -1.22
CA ARG A 43 21.69 -9.91 -1.64
C ARG A 43 20.72 -9.89 -2.81
N ALA A 44 20.96 -10.70 -3.84
CA ALA A 44 20.06 -10.82 -4.98
C ALA A 44 18.69 -11.36 -4.55
N SER A 45 18.64 -12.33 -3.63
CA SER A 45 17.38 -12.85 -3.09
C SER A 45 16.63 -11.82 -2.24
N LEU A 46 17.32 -11.03 -1.42
CA LEU A 46 16.68 -9.95 -0.64
C LEU A 46 16.12 -8.85 -1.55
N ILE A 47 16.85 -8.47 -2.60
CA ILE A 47 16.38 -7.51 -3.60
C ILE A 47 15.17 -8.08 -4.35
N LEU A 48 15.24 -9.34 -4.78
CA LEU A 48 14.15 -10.01 -5.48
C LEU A 48 12.90 -10.14 -4.60
N LEU A 49 13.07 -10.53 -3.34
CA LEU A 49 11.98 -10.58 -2.36
C LEU A 49 11.39 -9.19 -2.12
N PHE A 50 12.20 -8.14 -2.00
CA PHE A 50 11.72 -6.77 -1.84
C PHE A 50 10.97 -6.28 -3.08
N VAL A 51 11.42 -6.61 -4.30
CA VAL A 51 10.75 -6.23 -5.55
C VAL A 51 9.47 -7.03 -5.79
N ILE A 52 9.41 -8.30 -5.39
CA ILE A 52 8.20 -9.12 -5.45
C ILE A 52 7.25 -8.74 -4.31
N ALA A 53 7.77 -8.20 -3.20
CA ALA A 53 6.98 -7.83 -2.04
C ALA A 53 6.44 -6.39 -2.03
N ALA A 54 7.18 -5.44 -2.58
CA ALA A 54 6.78 -4.05 -2.64
C ALA A 54 5.46 -3.78 -3.39
N PRO A 55 5.06 -4.56 -4.42
CA PRO A 55 3.78 -4.36 -5.10
C PRO A 55 2.56 -4.54 -4.19
N TRP A 56 2.65 -5.30 -3.09
CA TRP A 56 1.54 -5.44 -2.15
C TRP A 56 1.57 -4.44 -0.98
N ALA A 57 2.71 -3.78 -0.73
CA ALA A 57 2.82 -2.75 0.31
C ALA A 57 2.37 -1.35 -0.15
N HIS A 58 2.26 -1.11 -1.47
CA HIS A 58 1.69 0.11 -2.06
C HIS A 58 0.30 -0.13 -2.69
N ALA A 59 -0.41 -1.17 -2.27
CA ALA A 59 -1.75 -1.49 -2.74
C ALA A 59 -2.86 -1.03 -1.78
N ASP A 60 -2.62 0.01 -0.99
CA ASP A 60 -3.66 0.67 -0.17
C ASP A 60 -3.62 2.21 -0.29
N GLU A 61 -3.59 2.70 -1.53
CA GLU A 61 -4.02 4.06 -1.89
C GLU A 61 -4.87 4.00 -3.17
N ARG A 62 -5.87 3.11 -3.16
CA ARG A 62 -6.92 3.02 -4.19
C ARG A 62 -7.95 4.16 -4.02
N HIS A 63 -7.49 5.39 -3.87
CA HIS A 63 -8.22 6.56 -4.38
C HIS A 63 -8.16 6.49 -5.92
N GLN A 64 -8.86 5.52 -6.51
CA GLN A 64 -8.93 5.33 -7.96
C GLN A 64 -9.83 6.37 -8.59
N ASN A 65 -9.24 7.55 -8.76
CA ASN A 65 -9.49 8.43 -9.88
C ASN A 65 -9.52 7.61 -11.18
N HIS A 66 -10.71 7.29 -11.66
CA HIS A 66 -11.25 7.66 -12.97
C HIS A 66 -10.24 8.14 -14.05
N ALA A 67 -9.24 7.34 -14.40
CA ALA A 67 -8.32 7.69 -15.48
C ALA A 67 -8.21 6.66 -16.61
N LEU A 68 -8.83 5.47 -16.51
CA LEU A 68 -8.61 4.40 -17.50
C LEU A 68 -9.87 3.72 -18.05
N LEU A 69 -11.07 4.21 -17.74
CA LEU A 69 -12.24 3.89 -18.55
C LEU A 69 -12.52 5.08 -19.47
N PRO A 70 -12.48 4.92 -20.81
CA PRO A 70 -13.29 5.75 -21.69
C PRO A 70 -14.74 5.32 -21.50
N PHE A 71 -15.27 5.41 -20.27
CA PHE A 71 -16.70 5.61 -20.12
C PHE A 71 -16.89 7.04 -20.61
N ILE A 72 -17.16 7.17 -21.90
CA ILE A 72 -17.45 8.44 -22.54
C ILE A 72 -18.70 8.96 -21.82
N VAL A 73 -18.52 9.72 -20.74
CA VAL A 73 -19.55 10.64 -20.26
C VAL A 73 -19.61 11.68 -21.36
N GLN A 74 -20.45 11.44 -22.37
CA GLN A 74 -20.79 12.48 -23.31
C GLN A 74 -21.52 13.52 -22.47
N PRO A 75 -20.99 14.75 -22.34
CA PRO A 75 -21.78 15.80 -21.74
C PRO A 75 -23.03 15.91 -22.60
N VAL A 76 -24.19 15.64 -22.00
CA VAL A 76 -25.47 15.92 -22.66
C VAL A 76 -25.48 17.43 -22.92
N ASN A 77 -25.19 17.81 -24.16
CA ASN A 77 -25.25 19.18 -24.65
C ASN A 77 -26.65 19.49 -25.20
N GLU A 78 -27.59 18.55 -25.02
CA GLU A 78 -28.97 18.71 -25.41
C GLU A 78 -29.64 19.69 -24.44
N SER A 79 -29.91 20.88 -24.94
CA SER A 79 -30.82 21.83 -24.31
C SER A 79 -32.24 21.32 -24.53
N GLY A 80 -32.76 20.55 -23.58
CA GLY A 80 -34.07 19.92 -23.68
C GLY A 80 -34.64 19.54 -22.31
N PRO A 81 -35.95 19.26 -22.23
CA PRO A 81 -36.53 18.71 -21.00
C PRO A 81 -35.83 17.39 -20.65
N ALA A 82 -35.64 17.13 -19.36
CA ALA A 82 -35.18 15.83 -18.90
C ALA A 82 -36.09 14.71 -19.45
N PRO A 83 -35.54 13.54 -19.85
CA PRO A 83 -36.34 12.41 -20.30
C PRO A 83 -37.40 12.03 -19.26
N ASP A 84 -38.60 11.66 -19.69
CA ASP A 84 -39.64 11.18 -18.77
C ASP A 84 -39.34 9.73 -18.37
N ILE A 85 -38.65 9.56 -17.26
CA ILE A 85 -38.36 8.23 -16.70
C ILE A 85 -39.50 7.82 -15.77
N ARG A 86 -39.99 6.60 -15.95
CA ARG A 86 -41.03 5.99 -15.12
C ARG A 86 -40.47 4.82 -14.34
N LEU A 87 -40.53 4.91 -13.02
CA LEU A 87 -40.07 3.85 -12.11
C LEU A 87 -41.10 3.62 -11.01
N LYS A 88 -41.10 2.42 -10.44
CA LYS A 88 -41.82 2.17 -9.20
C LYS A 88 -40.99 2.67 -8.02
N ASP A 89 -41.64 3.37 -7.10
CA ASP A 89 -41.05 3.73 -5.81
C ASP A 89 -41.03 2.52 -4.85
N LEU A 90 -40.55 2.73 -3.63
CA LEU A 90 -40.47 1.68 -2.60
C LEU A 90 -41.85 1.16 -2.16
N ASP A 91 -42.92 1.93 -2.38
CA ASP A 91 -44.30 1.52 -2.10
C ASP A 91 -44.92 0.77 -3.30
N GLY A 92 -44.17 0.60 -4.39
CA GLY A 92 -44.62 -0.03 -5.62
C GLY A 92 -45.48 0.86 -6.52
N ILE A 93 -45.61 2.15 -6.19
CA ILE A 93 -46.38 3.12 -6.95
C ILE A 93 -45.52 3.60 -8.12
N GLU A 94 -46.09 3.61 -9.33
CA GLU A 94 -45.41 4.16 -10.50
C GLU A 94 -45.30 5.69 -10.37
N ARG A 95 -44.08 6.21 -10.51
CA ARG A 95 -43.74 7.63 -10.51
C ARG A 95 -43.08 8.00 -11.83
N SER A 96 -43.45 9.15 -12.37
CA SER A 96 -42.79 9.75 -13.54
C SER A 96 -42.01 10.99 -13.12
N LEU A 97 -40.93 11.32 -13.83
CA LEU A 97 -40.22 12.59 -13.62
C LEU A 97 -41.12 13.81 -13.93
N SER A 98 -42.10 13.64 -14.83
CA SER A 98 -43.08 14.67 -15.12
C SER A 98 -43.98 15.04 -13.93
N ASP A 99 -44.17 14.13 -12.96
CA ASP A 99 -44.95 14.42 -11.73
C ASP A 99 -44.28 15.48 -10.85
N PHE A 100 -42.98 15.73 -11.05
CA PHE A 100 -42.18 16.67 -10.27
C PHE A 100 -41.90 17.99 -10.99
N ARG A 101 -42.57 18.27 -12.12
CA ARG A 101 -42.39 19.56 -12.80
C ARG A 101 -42.71 20.75 -11.89
N GLY A 102 -41.95 21.82 -12.05
CA GLY A 102 -42.03 23.01 -11.20
C GLY A 102 -41.29 22.88 -9.85
N LYS A 103 -40.68 21.73 -9.57
CA LYS A 103 -39.79 21.52 -8.42
C LYS A 103 -38.35 21.33 -8.89
N THR A 104 -37.39 21.77 -8.10
CA THR A 104 -35.99 21.40 -8.28
C THR A 104 -35.82 19.95 -7.82
N VAL A 105 -35.40 19.07 -8.72
CA VAL A 105 -35.24 17.63 -8.46
C VAL A 105 -33.79 17.23 -8.65
N LEU A 106 -33.22 16.56 -7.66
CA LEU A 106 -31.95 15.86 -7.77
C LEU A 106 -32.22 14.37 -7.96
N LEU A 107 -31.89 13.84 -9.12
CA LEU A 107 -31.97 12.40 -9.42
C LEU A 107 -30.59 11.76 -9.23
N HIS A 108 -30.48 10.82 -8.31
CA HIS A 108 -29.23 10.16 -7.96
C HIS A 108 -29.34 8.65 -8.20
N PHE A 109 -28.60 8.14 -9.19
CA PHE A 109 -28.57 6.71 -9.52
C PHE A 109 -27.54 6.00 -8.63
N TRP A 110 -27.98 5.04 -7.83
CA TRP A 110 -27.14 4.32 -6.88
C TRP A 110 -27.52 2.85 -6.77
N ALA A 111 -26.68 2.08 -6.06
CA ALA A 111 -26.96 0.69 -5.73
C ALA A 111 -26.45 0.33 -4.33
N SER A 112 -27.07 -0.66 -3.68
CA SER A 112 -26.74 -1.06 -2.29
C SER A 112 -25.30 -1.53 -2.10
N TRP A 113 -24.68 -2.03 -3.16
CA TRP A 113 -23.29 -2.48 -3.20
C TRP A 113 -22.31 -1.40 -3.68
N CYS A 114 -22.79 -0.19 -3.99
CA CYS A 114 -21.93 0.93 -4.38
C CYS A 114 -21.35 1.61 -3.12
N GLU A 115 -20.13 1.24 -2.76
CA GLU A 115 -19.41 1.81 -1.61
C GLU A 115 -19.23 3.35 -1.69
N PRO A 116 -18.72 3.95 -2.81
CA PRO A 116 -18.59 5.41 -2.87
C PRO A 116 -19.96 6.13 -2.77
N CYS A 117 -21.02 5.59 -3.41
CA CYS A 117 -22.36 6.17 -3.32
C CYS A 117 -22.88 6.22 -1.87
N ARG A 118 -22.61 5.17 -1.08
CA ARG A 118 -23.00 5.11 0.34
C ARG A 118 -22.30 6.17 1.19
N GLN A 119 -21.06 6.51 0.85
CA GLN A 119 -20.29 7.56 1.53
C GLN A 119 -20.83 8.97 1.22
N GLU A 120 -21.49 9.17 0.08
CA GLU A 120 -22.07 10.46 -0.33
C GLU A 120 -23.45 10.75 0.29
N PHE A 121 -24.19 9.72 0.70
CA PHE A 121 -25.54 9.88 1.27
C PHE A 121 -25.68 10.82 2.46
N PRO A 122 -24.76 10.87 3.43
CA PRO A 122 -24.84 11.85 4.52
C PRO A 122 -24.86 13.29 4.02
N ALA A 123 -24.09 13.60 2.97
CA ALA A 123 -24.07 14.93 2.37
C ALA A 123 -25.38 15.24 1.64
N LEU A 124 -25.94 14.28 0.90
CA LEU A 124 -27.25 14.43 0.24
C LEU A 124 -28.40 14.59 1.24
N SER A 125 -28.38 13.85 2.35
CA SER A 125 -29.35 14.00 3.43
C SER A 125 -29.29 15.40 4.05
N LYS A 126 -28.09 15.96 4.21
CA LYS A 126 -27.90 17.34 4.67
C LYS A 126 -28.41 18.36 3.64
N LEU A 127 -28.20 18.11 2.35
CA LEU A 127 -28.73 18.96 1.28
C LEU A 127 -30.28 18.98 1.30
N ALA A 128 -30.92 17.84 1.51
CA ALA A 128 -32.36 17.74 1.60
C ALA A 128 -32.93 18.55 2.77
N SER A 129 -32.29 18.48 3.95
CA SER A 129 -32.76 19.20 5.14
C SER A 129 -32.66 20.71 5.02
N ILE A 130 -31.60 21.25 4.39
CA ILE A 130 -31.44 22.69 4.22
C ILE A 130 -32.31 23.27 3.09
N SER A 131 -32.63 22.47 2.08
CA SER A 131 -33.40 22.92 0.91
C SER A 131 -34.92 22.85 1.10
N GLY A 132 -35.38 22.34 2.26
CA GLY A 132 -36.80 22.08 2.50
C GLY A 132 -37.39 21.07 1.52
N THR A 133 -36.54 20.28 0.84
CA THR A 133 -36.97 19.30 -0.13
C THR A 133 -37.30 17.99 0.58
N LYS A 134 -38.39 17.37 0.13
CA LYS A 134 -38.79 16.06 0.64
C LYS A 134 -37.84 15.01 0.07
N ALA A 135 -37.08 14.34 0.92
CA ALA A 135 -36.30 13.17 0.55
C ALA A 135 -37.25 12.00 0.29
N TRP A 136 -37.47 11.67 -0.97
CA TRP A 136 -38.21 10.49 -1.39
C TRP A 136 -37.20 9.36 -1.56
N SER A 137 -37.36 8.30 -0.76
CA SER A 137 -36.59 7.06 -0.84
C SER A 137 -37.32 6.05 -1.69
#